data_AF-A0A5N5N3R0-F1
#
_entry.id   AF-A0A5N5N3R0-F1
#
_cell.length_a   1.000
_cell.length_b   1.000
_cell.length_c   1.000
_cell.angle_alpha   90.00
_cell.angle_beta   90.00
_cell.angle_gamma   90.00
#
_symmetry.space_group_name_H-M   'P 1'
#
loop_
_entity.id
_entity.type
_entity.pdbx_description
1 polymer ?
#
loop_
_entity_poly.entity_id
_entity_poly.type
_entity_poly.pdbx_seq_one_letter_code
_entity_poly.pdbx_strand_id
1 'polypeptide(L)'
;MAYSSSALRSISSLKSSAARSHASGFVPTKPSLLSFKLAQNPCLLTKTTSSGNLSGMERSFSCRSRASSTEDSRPIQELSVYEINERDRGGPAYLRLSQKSVNSLGDLVPFTNKLYTGDLQKRVGITAGICVLIQNKPEKKGDRYEAIYSFYFGDYGHIAVQGSYLTYEDTYLAVTGGSGIFEGVYGQVKVQQLVFPFKLFYTFYLKGLTKDLPAELLGKAVEPSPAAEPSPAAKACEPNAVIANYTD
;
A
#
# COMPACT_ATOMS: atom_id res chain seq x y z
N MET A 1 17.17 -16.03 -56.12
CA MET A 1 16.46 -16.56 -57.30
C MET A 1 16.19 -18.04 -57.00
N ALA A 2 14.98 -18.60 -57.03
CA ALA A 2 13.78 -18.30 -57.81
C ALA A 2 12.50 -18.36 -56.96
N TYR A 3 11.46 -17.71 -57.49
CA TYR A 3 10.10 -17.58 -57.00
C TYR A 3 9.29 -18.87 -57.14
N SER A 4 8.28 -19.06 -56.29
CA SER A 4 6.99 -19.62 -56.75
C SER A 4 5.84 -19.11 -55.91
N SER A 5 4.95 -18.36 -56.57
CA SER A 5 3.67 -17.85 -56.08
C SER A 5 2.58 -18.89 -56.28
N SER A 6 1.61 -18.96 -55.35
CA SER A 6 0.23 -19.30 -55.71
C SER A 6 -0.75 -18.68 -54.71
N ALA A 7 -1.84 -18.16 -55.27
CA ALA A 7 -2.76 -17.22 -54.66
C ALA A 7 -4.12 -17.85 -54.29
N LEU A 8 -4.73 -17.25 -53.25
CA LEU A 8 -6.15 -16.99 -52.99
C LEU A 8 -7.22 -18.03 -53.40
N ARG A 9 -7.97 -18.52 -52.40
CA ARG A 9 -9.41 -18.77 -52.53
C ARG A 9 -10.17 -18.13 -51.38
N SER A 10 -10.96 -17.11 -51.73
CA SER A 10 -11.94 -16.43 -50.90
C SER A 10 -13.20 -17.30 -50.83
N ILE A 11 -13.74 -17.53 -49.63
CA ILE A 11 -14.99 -18.28 -49.44
C ILE A 11 -16.08 -17.27 -49.06
N SER A 12 -17.17 -17.36 -49.80
CA SER A 12 -18.31 -16.46 -49.88
C SER A 12 -19.11 -16.31 -48.58
N SER A 13 -19.47 -15.06 -48.26
CA SER A 13 -20.46 -14.70 -47.24
C SER A 13 -21.88 -14.91 -47.76
N LEU A 14 -22.63 -15.78 -47.09
CA LEU A 14 -24.08 -15.93 -47.30
C LEU A 14 -24.82 -14.84 -46.51
N LYS A 15 -25.58 -14.03 -47.25
CA LYS A 15 -26.62 -13.13 -46.74
C LYS A 15 -27.87 -13.96 -46.46
N SER A 16 -28.48 -13.79 -45.29
CA SER A 16 -29.87 -14.15 -45.06
C SER A 16 -30.63 -12.97 -44.44
N SER A 17 -31.88 -12.88 -44.87
CA SER A 17 -32.77 -11.73 -44.90
C SER A 17 -33.43 -11.40 -43.57
N ALA A 18 -33.80 -10.13 -43.45
CA ALA A 18 -34.58 -9.55 -42.37
C ALA A 18 -35.97 -10.18 -42.19
N ALA A 19 -36.42 -10.26 -40.93
CA ALA A 19 -37.82 -10.33 -40.57
C ALA A 19 -38.15 -9.16 -39.64
N ARG A 20 -39.09 -8.31 -40.07
CA ARG A 20 -39.76 -7.29 -39.25
C ARG A 20 -40.92 -7.97 -38.50
N SER A 21 -41.10 -7.64 -37.22
CA SER A 21 -42.43 -7.57 -36.61
C SER A 21 -42.42 -6.60 -35.42
N HIS A 22 -43.60 -6.08 -35.12
CA HIS A 22 -43.87 -4.78 -34.51
C HIS A 22 -43.77 -4.72 -32.97
N ALA A 23 -43.27 -3.57 -32.53
CA ALA A 23 -43.67 -2.73 -31.39
C ALA A 23 -44.59 -3.29 -30.28
N SER A 24 -44.13 -3.16 -29.03
CA SER A 24 -44.92 -2.50 -27.98
C SER A 24 -43.98 -1.76 -27.02
N GLY A 25 -44.26 -0.47 -26.80
CA GLY A 25 -43.42 0.43 -26.03
C GLY A 25 -43.61 0.23 -24.53
N PHE A 26 -42.50 0.08 -23.81
CA PHE A 26 -42.44 0.30 -22.37
C PHE A 26 -41.73 1.62 -22.11
N VAL A 27 -42.46 2.55 -21.51
CA VAL A 27 -41.96 3.83 -21.01
C VAL A 27 -41.15 3.57 -19.73
N PRO A 28 -39.90 4.05 -19.60
CA PRO A 28 -39.21 4.02 -18.32
C PRO A 28 -39.74 5.12 -17.41
N THR A 29 -40.35 4.73 -16.29
CA THR A 29 -40.70 5.61 -15.17
C THR A 29 -39.46 6.25 -14.56
N LYS A 30 -39.52 7.57 -14.33
CA LYS A 30 -38.49 8.39 -13.68
C LYS A 30 -38.07 7.82 -12.31
N PRO A 31 -36.78 7.86 -11.93
CA PRO A 31 -36.37 7.53 -10.57
C PRO A 31 -36.82 8.63 -9.61
N SER A 32 -37.61 8.22 -8.62
CA SER A 32 -37.97 9.02 -7.44
C SER A 32 -36.70 9.36 -6.65
N LEU A 33 -36.44 10.66 -6.47
CA LEU A 33 -35.42 11.15 -5.56
C LEU A 33 -35.80 10.77 -4.11
N LEU A 34 -35.07 9.84 -3.52
CA LEU A 34 -35.16 9.57 -2.09
C LEU A 34 -34.54 10.76 -1.34
N SER A 35 -35.38 11.57 -0.72
CA SER A 35 -34.95 12.62 0.20
C SER A 35 -34.36 11.99 1.47
N PHE A 36 -33.05 12.11 1.67
CA PHE A 36 -32.42 11.83 2.95
C PHE A 36 -32.88 12.87 3.97
N LYS A 37 -33.80 12.51 4.86
CA LYS A 37 -34.13 13.33 6.03
C LYS A 37 -32.99 13.21 7.04
N LEU A 38 -32.22 14.29 7.16
CA LEU A 38 -31.28 14.50 8.25
C LEU A 38 -32.09 14.61 9.56
N ALA A 39 -32.05 13.58 10.39
CA ALA A 39 -32.64 13.64 11.73
C ALA A 39 -31.84 14.63 12.59
N GLN A 40 -32.40 15.81 12.79
CA GLN A 40 -31.94 16.78 13.77
C GLN A 40 -32.30 16.26 15.16
N ASN A 41 -31.31 15.86 15.94
CA ASN A 41 -31.48 15.66 17.39
C ASN A 41 -31.39 17.03 18.09
N PRO A 42 -32.43 17.51 18.78
CA PRO A 42 -32.27 18.65 19.67
C PRO A 42 -31.68 18.15 21.00
N CYS A 43 -30.44 18.54 21.28
CA CYS A 43 -29.84 18.38 22.60
C CYS A 43 -30.49 19.42 23.53
N LEU A 44 -31.37 18.97 24.43
CA LEU A 44 -32.00 19.81 25.43
C LEU A 44 -30.99 20.11 26.56
N LEU A 45 -30.69 21.39 26.72
CA LEU A 45 -29.91 21.92 27.82
C LEU A 45 -30.84 22.12 29.03
N THR A 46 -30.66 21.35 30.10
CA THR A 46 -31.24 21.68 31.42
C THR A 46 -30.17 21.63 32.50
N LYS A 47 -29.75 22.81 32.95
CA LYS A 47 -29.18 23.01 34.28
C LYS A 47 -30.31 22.89 35.29
N THR A 48 -30.10 22.10 36.35
CA THR A 48 -30.30 22.55 37.75
C THR A 48 -29.80 21.51 38.75
N THR A 49 -29.15 22.04 39.77
CA THR A 49 -28.67 21.51 41.04
C THR A 49 -29.67 20.65 41.81
N SER A 50 -29.20 19.57 42.44
CA SER A 50 -29.33 19.39 43.90
C SER A 50 -28.59 18.14 44.40
N SER A 51 -28.11 18.28 45.62
CA SER A 51 -27.33 17.37 46.46
C SER A 51 -28.09 16.12 46.89
N GLY A 52 -27.41 14.97 46.88
CA GLY A 52 -27.88 13.73 47.49
C GLY A 52 -26.73 12.75 47.71
N ASN A 53 -26.29 12.62 48.95
CA ASN A 53 -25.30 11.63 49.40
C ASN A 53 -25.88 10.21 49.26
N LEU A 54 -25.23 9.34 48.47
CA LEU A 54 -25.39 7.90 48.57
C LEU A 54 -24.03 7.23 48.42
N SER A 55 -23.65 6.53 49.49
CA SER A 55 -22.47 5.69 49.65
C SER A 55 -22.44 4.55 48.63
N GLY A 56 -21.33 4.40 47.90
CA GLY A 56 -21.14 3.27 47.00
C GLY A 56 -19.76 3.24 46.35
N MET A 57 -18.85 2.48 46.96
CA MET A 57 -17.70 1.82 46.34
C MET A 57 -16.85 2.66 45.36
N GLU A 58 -15.89 3.43 45.88
CA GLU A 58 -14.81 3.97 45.04
C GLU A 58 -13.93 2.82 44.51
N ARG A 59 -14.15 2.44 43.25
CA ARG A 59 -13.10 1.76 42.48
C ARG A 59 -12.08 2.81 42.08
N SER A 60 -11.01 2.92 42.87
CA SER A 60 -9.84 3.69 42.47
C SER A 60 -9.21 3.03 41.25
N PHE A 61 -9.32 3.66 40.08
CA PHE A 61 -8.48 3.32 38.94
C PHE A 61 -7.08 3.88 39.23
N SER A 62 -6.27 3.13 39.96
CA SER A 62 -4.83 3.42 40.02
C SER A 62 -4.22 2.98 38.69
N CYS A 63 -4.19 3.88 37.71
CA CYS A 63 -3.27 3.76 36.59
C CYS A 63 -1.84 3.87 37.15
N ARG A 64 -1.26 2.74 37.56
CA ARG A 64 0.17 2.66 37.79
C ARG A 64 0.83 2.73 36.41
N SER A 65 1.14 3.93 35.95
CA SER A 65 2.12 4.15 34.91
C SER A 65 3.48 3.72 35.48
N ARG A 66 3.77 2.43 35.46
CA ARG A 66 5.12 1.93 35.66
C ARG A 66 5.84 2.04 34.31
N ALA A 67 6.01 3.28 33.84
CA ALA A 67 6.98 3.57 32.80
C ALA A 67 8.35 3.51 33.47
N SER A 68 8.97 2.33 33.50
CA SER A 68 10.41 2.26 33.64
C SER A 68 11.00 2.97 32.42
N SER A 69 11.58 4.13 32.65
CA SER A 69 12.18 5.04 31.67
C SER A 69 13.47 4.48 31.08
N THR A 70 13.43 3.26 30.54
CA THR A 70 14.57 2.57 29.91
C THR A 70 14.36 2.35 28.41
N GLU A 71 13.19 2.69 27.89
CA GLU A 71 12.80 2.46 26.48
C GLU A 71 13.56 3.34 25.48
N ASP A 72 14.04 4.52 25.90
CA ASP A 72 14.71 5.49 25.01
C ASP A 72 16.23 5.25 24.84
N SER A 73 16.79 4.22 25.47
CA SER A 73 18.25 4.00 25.48
C SER A 73 18.75 3.01 24.42
N ARG A 74 17.88 2.34 23.67
CA ARG A 74 18.34 1.39 22.64
C ARG A 74 18.78 2.13 21.37
N PRO A 75 19.88 1.69 20.74
CA PRO A 75 20.34 2.29 19.49
C PRO A 75 19.32 2.08 18.36
N ILE A 76 19.35 3.00 17.40
CA ILE A 76 18.58 2.88 16.16
C ILE A 76 19.07 1.63 15.40
N GLN A 77 18.15 0.80 14.95
CA GLN A 77 18.45 -0.34 14.09
C GLN A 77 18.08 -0.01 12.65
N GLU A 78 19.02 -0.21 11.73
CA GLU A 78 18.79 0.00 10.31
C GLU A 78 18.35 -1.31 9.63
N LEU A 79 17.30 -1.22 8.81
CA LEU A 79 16.81 -2.31 7.97
C LEU A 79 16.67 -1.81 6.55
N SER A 80 17.32 -2.47 5.59
CA SER A 80 17.23 -2.13 4.18
C SER A 80 16.46 -3.19 3.41
N VAL A 81 15.58 -2.78 2.50
CA VAL A 81 14.77 -3.68 1.67
C VAL A 81 14.56 -3.12 0.27
N TYR A 82 14.35 -4.02 -0.69
CA TYR A 82 13.96 -3.69 -2.05
C TYR A 82 12.51 -4.05 -2.29
N GLU A 83 11.74 -3.11 -2.82
CA GLU A 83 10.39 -3.34 -3.33
C GLU A 83 10.44 -3.39 -4.85
N ILE A 84 9.92 -4.47 -5.42
CA ILE A 84 9.98 -4.72 -6.85
C ILE A 84 8.60 -5.12 -7.37
N ASN A 85 8.10 -4.36 -8.33
CA ASN A 85 6.94 -4.73 -9.12
C ASN A 85 7.40 -5.62 -10.30
N GLU A 86 7.21 -6.93 -10.14
CA GLU A 86 7.52 -7.92 -11.17
C GLU A 86 6.42 -8.07 -12.24
N ARG A 87 5.40 -7.21 -12.19
CA ARG A 87 4.27 -7.14 -13.14
C ARG A 87 3.40 -8.39 -13.18
N ASP A 88 3.46 -9.20 -12.12
CA ASP A 88 2.72 -10.47 -11.97
C ASP A 88 1.59 -10.40 -10.93
N ARG A 89 1.39 -9.24 -10.28
CA ARG A 89 0.35 -9.02 -9.24
C ARG A 89 -0.82 -8.14 -9.68
N GLY A 90 -0.88 -7.75 -10.96
CA GLY A 90 -1.95 -6.89 -11.50
C GLY A 90 -1.96 -5.45 -10.98
N GLY A 91 -0.94 -5.04 -10.22
CA GLY A 91 -0.79 -3.71 -9.65
C GLY A 91 0.30 -2.86 -10.31
N PRO A 92 0.30 -1.53 -10.10
CA PRO A 92 -0.72 -0.78 -9.35
C PRO A 92 -2.04 -0.66 -10.13
N ALA A 93 -3.16 -0.57 -9.41
CA ALA A 93 -4.47 -0.29 -10.00
C ALA A 93 -4.72 1.23 -9.99
N TYR A 94 -4.62 1.90 -11.14
CA TYR A 94 -4.82 3.34 -11.21
C TYR A 94 -6.32 3.68 -11.35
N LEU A 95 -6.94 4.17 -10.28
CA LEU A 95 -8.34 4.56 -10.24
C LEU A 95 -8.46 6.07 -10.48
N ARG A 96 -8.79 6.45 -11.73
CA ARG A 96 -8.93 7.86 -12.16
C ARG A 96 -10.28 8.45 -11.73
N LEU A 97 -10.47 8.58 -10.42
CA LEU A 97 -11.71 9.08 -9.81
C LEU A 97 -11.94 10.58 -10.02
N SER A 98 -10.88 11.34 -10.30
CA SER A 98 -10.97 12.78 -10.60
C SER A 98 -11.70 13.09 -11.91
N GLN A 99 -11.81 12.09 -12.81
CA GLN A 99 -12.37 12.22 -14.16
C GLN A 99 -11.67 13.29 -15.02
N LYS A 100 -10.43 13.65 -14.67
CA LYS A 100 -9.61 14.60 -15.42
C LYS A 100 -8.66 13.89 -16.36
N SER A 101 -8.26 14.58 -17.42
CA SER A 101 -7.29 14.06 -18.39
C SER A 101 -5.86 13.97 -17.83
N VAL A 102 -5.55 14.80 -16.83
CA VAL A 102 -4.29 14.82 -16.11
C VAL A 102 -4.53 14.30 -14.70
N ASN A 103 -3.55 13.54 -14.20
CA ASN A 103 -3.44 13.10 -12.81
C ASN A 103 -3.85 14.24 -11.87
N SER A 104 -4.89 14.03 -11.07
CA SER A 104 -5.48 15.09 -10.24
C SER A 104 -5.85 14.59 -8.84
N LEU A 105 -5.94 15.54 -7.90
CA LEU A 105 -6.36 15.28 -6.52
C LEU A 105 -7.58 14.35 -6.47
N GLY A 106 -7.47 13.28 -5.68
CA GLY A 106 -8.53 12.30 -5.48
C GLY A 106 -8.42 11.03 -6.35
N ASP A 107 -7.51 10.99 -7.32
CA ASP A 107 -7.15 9.71 -7.96
C ASP A 107 -6.50 8.78 -6.92
N LEU A 108 -6.86 7.50 -6.97
CA LEU A 108 -6.41 6.49 -6.00
C LEU A 108 -5.58 5.42 -6.70
N VAL A 109 -4.56 4.94 -6.00
CA VAL A 109 -3.66 3.92 -6.52
C VAL A 109 -3.44 2.84 -5.46
N PRO A 110 -4.35 1.86 -5.34
CA PRO A 110 -4.06 0.62 -4.61
C PRO A 110 -2.91 -0.15 -5.27
N PHE A 111 -2.02 -0.72 -4.46
CA PHE A 111 -0.87 -1.45 -4.97
C PHE A 111 -0.42 -2.56 -4.02
N THR A 112 0.27 -3.55 -4.60
CA THR A 112 1.05 -4.56 -3.89
C THR A 112 2.22 -4.99 -4.76
N ASN A 113 3.42 -4.97 -4.20
CA ASN A 113 4.66 -5.36 -4.87
C ASN A 113 5.42 -6.40 -4.03
N LYS A 114 6.36 -7.12 -4.64
CA LYS A 114 7.20 -8.07 -3.92
C LYS A 114 8.26 -7.34 -3.12
N LEU A 115 8.62 -7.91 -1.97
CA LEU A 115 9.61 -7.37 -1.05
C LEU A 115 10.78 -8.34 -0.86
N TYR A 116 11.99 -7.80 -0.94
CA TYR A 116 13.25 -8.52 -0.83
C TYR A 116 14.16 -7.91 0.23
N THR A 117 15.07 -8.71 0.81
CA THR A 117 16.12 -8.22 1.71
C THR A 117 17.03 -7.21 1.01
N GLY A 118 17.71 -6.36 1.79
CA GLY A 118 18.63 -5.34 1.27
C GLY A 118 19.80 -5.93 0.48
N ASP A 119 20.22 -7.16 0.79
CA ASP A 119 21.26 -7.88 0.04
C ASP A 119 20.74 -8.59 -1.22
N LEU A 120 19.43 -8.49 -1.50
CA LEU A 120 18.73 -9.09 -2.63
C LEU A 120 18.81 -10.62 -2.69
N GLN A 121 19.16 -11.28 -1.58
CA GLN A 121 19.32 -12.74 -1.53
C GLN A 121 18.07 -13.49 -1.08
N LYS A 122 17.10 -12.83 -0.42
CA LYS A 122 15.88 -13.48 0.06
C LYS A 122 14.61 -12.72 -0.32
N ARG A 123 13.58 -13.46 -0.74
CA ARG A 123 12.19 -12.98 -0.79
C ARG A 123 11.61 -12.98 0.63
N VAL A 124 11.16 -11.82 1.10
CA VAL A 124 10.63 -11.65 2.47
C VAL A 124 9.12 -11.51 2.50
N GLY A 125 8.53 -10.87 1.50
CA GLY A 125 7.08 -10.74 1.49
C GLY A 125 6.55 -9.79 0.43
N ILE A 126 5.65 -8.90 0.84
CA ILE A 126 5.02 -7.89 -0.02
C ILE A 126 4.91 -6.53 0.66
N THR A 127 4.80 -5.48 -0.14
CA THR A 127 4.09 -4.26 0.27
C THR A 127 2.61 -4.41 -0.06
N ALA A 128 1.74 -3.79 0.74
CA ALA A 128 0.32 -3.65 0.40
C ALA A 128 -0.27 -2.38 0.99
N GLY A 129 -0.98 -1.60 0.17
CA GLY A 129 -1.70 -0.43 0.63
C GLY A 129 -2.18 0.45 -0.53
N ILE A 130 -2.24 1.76 -0.27
CA ILE A 130 -2.85 2.73 -1.17
C ILE A 130 -2.07 4.04 -1.20
N CYS A 131 -1.97 4.62 -2.38
CA CYS A 131 -1.53 5.99 -2.59
C CYS A 131 -2.73 6.86 -3.02
N VAL A 132 -2.89 8.01 -2.37
CA VAL A 132 -3.85 9.05 -2.74
C VAL A 132 -3.09 10.13 -3.49
N LEU A 133 -3.47 10.42 -4.73
CA LEU A 133 -2.84 11.49 -5.48
C LEU A 133 -3.21 12.84 -4.85
N ILE A 134 -2.20 13.64 -4.53
CA ILE A 134 -2.36 14.98 -3.96
C ILE A 134 -2.23 16.04 -5.06
N GLN A 135 -1.19 15.93 -5.88
CA GLN A 135 -0.87 16.95 -6.87
C GLN A 135 -0.01 16.36 -7.99
N ASN A 136 -0.39 16.63 -9.24
CA ASN A 136 0.52 16.48 -10.38
C ASN A 136 1.44 17.71 -10.47
N LYS A 137 2.73 17.48 -10.69
CA LYS A 137 3.76 18.51 -10.85
C LYS A 137 4.39 18.42 -12.25
N PRO A 138 3.80 19.08 -13.26
CA PRO A 138 4.31 19.07 -14.63
C PRO A 138 5.78 19.48 -14.73
N GLU A 139 6.20 20.47 -13.94
CA GLU A 139 7.56 21.00 -13.91
C GLU A 139 8.60 19.98 -13.44
N LYS A 140 8.19 19.00 -12.62
CA LYS A 140 9.03 17.88 -12.18
C LYS A 140 8.76 16.58 -12.94
N LYS A 141 7.85 16.61 -13.93
CA LYS A 141 7.38 15.42 -14.68
C LYS A 141 6.96 14.27 -13.77
N GLY A 142 6.25 14.59 -12.69
CA GLY A 142 5.87 13.58 -11.71
C GLY A 142 4.72 14.02 -10.82
N ASP A 143 4.45 13.20 -9.82
CA ASP A 143 3.29 13.31 -8.96
C ASP A 143 3.71 13.29 -7.48
N ARG A 144 2.92 13.96 -6.65
CA ARG A 144 2.94 13.83 -5.20
C ARG A 144 1.76 13.00 -4.74
N TYR A 145 2.05 11.93 -4.02
CA TYR A 145 1.06 11.09 -3.35
C TYR A 145 1.19 11.22 -1.83
N GLU A 146 0.08 11.00 -1.13
CA GLU A 146 0.06 10.57 0.26
C GLU A 146 -0.10 9.04 0.26
N ALA A 147 0.83 8.32 0.88
CA ALA A 147 0.88 6.88 0.86
C ALA A 147 0.61 6.31 2.25
N ILE A 148 -0.22 5.27 2.33
CA ILE A 148 -0.52 4.52 3.55
C ILE A 148 -0.45 3.04 3.19
N TYR A 149 0.54 2.33 3.74
CA TYR A 149 0.78 0.94 3.38
C TYR A 149 1.60 0.22 4.43
N SER A 150 1.77 -1.08 4.25
CA SER A 150 2.54 -1.94 5.15
C SER A 150 3.51 -2.83 4.40
N PHE A 151 4.60 -3.19 5.07
CA PHE A 151 5.63 -4.13 4.63
C PHE A 151 5.48 -5.42 5.42
N TYR A 152 5.15 -6.51 4.74
CA TYR A 152 4.93 -7.82 5.36
C TYR A 152 6.20 -8.67 5.23
N PHE A 153 6.62 -9.28 6.33
CA PHE A 153 7.84 -10.07 6.46
C PHE A 153 7.50 -11.50 6.92
N GLY A 154 6.45 -12.11 6.37
CA GLY A 154 6.05 -13.48 6.74
C GLY A 154 5.80 -13.61 8.24
N ASP A 155 6.36 -14.66 8.84
CA ASP A 155 6.22 -14.94 10.28
C ASP A 155 6.81 -13.85 11.20
N TYR A 156 7.67 -12.97 10.69
CA TYR A 156 8.23 -11.88 11.50
C TYR A 156 7.20 -10.79 11.83
N GLY A 157 6.12 -10.69 11.07
CA GLY A 157 5.11 -9.64 11.21
C GLY A 157 5.21 -8.57 10.12
N HIS A 158 4.81 -7.35 10.44
CA HIS A 158 4.80 -6.25 9.47
C HIS A 158 5.20 -4.90 10.10
N ILE A 159 5.60 -3.96 9.23
CA ILE A 159 5.82 -2.55 9.57
C ILE A 159 4.82 -1.71 8.77
N ALA A 160 4.09 -0.83 9.45
CA ALA A 160 3.17 0.12 8.82
C ALA A 160 3.84 1.49 8.66
N VAL A 161 3.56 2.15 7.52
CA VAL A 161 4.10 3.47 7.21
C VAL A 161 3.04 4.41 6.67
N GLN A 162 3.28 5.71 6.86
CA GLN A 162 2.46 6.77 6.30
C GLN A 162 3.32 7.98 5.93
N GLY A 163 3.02 8.62 4.79
CA GLY A 163 3.58 9.93 4.46
C GLY A 163 3.67 10.19 2.96
N SER A 164 4.49 11.17 2.59
CA SER A 164 4.60 11.61 1.20
C SER A 164 5.43 10.64 0.36
N TYR A 165 4.88 10.21 -0.78
CA TYR A 165 5.62 9.55 -1.86
C TYR A 165 5.70 10.48 -3.07
N LEU A 166 6.92 10.80 -3.50
CA LEU A 166 7.19 11.69 -4.63
C LEU A 166 7.83 10.89 -5.75
N THR A 167 7.28 10.95 -6.97
CA THR A 167 7.80 10.16 -8.09
C THR A 167 9.06 10.75 -8.73
N TYR A 168 9.63 11.80 -8.15
CA TYR A 168 10.68 12.62 -8.76
C TYR A 168 11.85 12.93 -7.81
N GLU A 169 11.74 12.58 -6.51
CA GLU A 169 12.82 12.74 -5.53
C GLU A 169 12.62 11.81 -4.34
N ASP A 170 13.71 11.53 -3.62
CA ASP A 170 13.68 10.73 -2.39
C ASP A 170 12.80 11.38 -1.32
N THR A 171 12.19 10.56 -0.46
CA THR A 171 11.30 11.01 0.61
C THR A 171 11.55 10.27 1.90
N TYR A 172 10.93 10.75 2.99
CA TYR A 172 10.83 10.01 4.23
C TYR A 172 9.36 9.82 4.60
N LEU A 173 9.01 8.60 5.02
CA LEU A 173 7.71 8.29 5.61
C LEU A 173 7.87 8.01 7.10
N ALA A 174 6.82 8.29 7.86
CA ALA A 174 6.75 7.89 9.26
C ALA A 174 6.54 6.38 9.36
N VAL A 175 7.27 5.73 10.25
CA VAL A 175 6.96 4.38 10.72
C VAL A 175 5.92 4.51 11.82
N THR A 176 4.71 4.04 11.57
CA THR A 176 3.54 4.26 12.44
C THR A 176 3.28 3.13 13.42
N GLY A 177 3.97 2.00 13.26
CA GLY A 177 3.84 0.83 14.12
C GLY A 177 4.24 -0.45 13.39
N GLY A 178 4.07 -1.57 14.09
CA GLY A 178 4.33 -2.89 13.54
C GLY A 178 3.80 -4.00 14.44
N SER A 179 3.95 -5.25 14.00
CA SER A 179 3.56 -6.45 14.73
C SER A 179 4.68 -7.47 14.78
N GLY A 180 4.52 -8.53 15.58
CA GLY A 180 5.51 -9.60 15.67
C GLY A 180 6.82 -9.07 16.25
N ILE A 181 7.94 -9.30 15.57
CA ILE A 181 9.24 -8.75 16.02
C ILE A 181 9.29 -7.22 15.95
N PHE A 182 8.38 -6.60 15.20
CA PHE A 182 8.26 -5.15 15.02
C PHE A 182 7.22 -4.51 15.95
N GLU A 183 6.72 -5.24 16.96
CA GLU A 183 5.82 -4.66 17.95
C GLU A 183 6.47 -3.45 18.66
N GLY A 184 5.72 -2.34 18.77
CA GLY A 184 6.19 -1.10 19.39
C GLY A 184 7.13 -0.26 18.53
N VAL A 185 7.40 -0.67 17.29
CA VAL A 185 8.33 0.05 16.41
C VAL A 185 7.84 1.44 16.04
N TYR A 186 8.75 2.41 16.04
CA TYR A 186 8.53 3.76 15.54
C TYR A 186 9.80 4.30 14.87
N GLY A 187 9.69 5.44 14.18
CA GLY A 187 10.81 6.08 13.50
C GLY A 187 10.43 6.59 12.12
N GLN A 188 11.36 6.48 11.17
CA GLN A 188 11.15 6.91 9.79
C GLN A 188 11.81 5.94 8.81
N VAL A 189 11.35 5.95 7.58
CA VAL A 189 11.94 5.19 6.48
C VAL A 189 12.27 6.13 5.34
N LYS A 190 13.51 6.06 4.84
CA LYS A 190 13.91 6.72 3.61
C LYS A 190 13.42 5.90 2.42
N VAL A 191 12.82 6.56 1.43
CA VAL A 191 12.39 5.95 0.16
C VAL A 191 13.21 6.52 -0.96
N GLN A 192 13.78 5.60 -1.75
CA GLN A 192 14.58 5.93 -2.92
C GLN A 192 13.98 5.25 -4.14
N GLN A 193 13.54 6.04 -5.11
CA GLN A 193 12.97 5.53 -6.34
C GLN A 193 14.07 5.24 -7.35
N LEU A 194 14.29 3.97 -7.69
CA LEU A 194 15.37 3.58 -8.59
C LEU A 194 14.91 3.53 -10.04
N VAL A 195 13.76 2.91 -10.28
CA VAL A 195 13.12 2.80 -11.59
C VAL A 195 11.63 3.01 -11.40
N PHE A 196 11.09 4.14 -11.84
CA PHE A 196 9.66 4.40 -11.74
C PHE A 196 8.84 3.51 -12.69
N PRO A 197 7.70 2.92 -12.27
CA PRO A 197 7.22 2.70 -10.89
C PRO A 197 7.60 1.28 -10.37
N PHE A 198 8.67 0.67 -10.88
CA PHE A 198 8.94 -0.76 -10.74
C PHE A 198 9.94 -1.14 -9.65
N LYS A 199 10.85 -0.25 -9.24
CA LYS A 199 11.90 -0.56 -8.26
C LYS A 199 12.09 0.59 -7.29
N LEU A 200 11.95 0.29 -6.00
CA LEU A 200 12.21 1.20 -4.89
C LEU A 200 13.14 0.53 -3.88
N PHE A 201 13.96 1.34 -3.22
CA PHE A 201 14.81 0.92 -2.13
C PHE A 201 14.45 1.71 -0.87
N TYR A 202 14.40 1.00 0.26
CA TYR A 202 14.01 1.56 1.54
C TYR A 202 15.12 1.36 2.56
N THR A 203 15.37 2.38 3.37
CA THR A 203 16.21 2.28 4.57
C THR A 203 15.40 2.74 5.77
N PHE A 204 15.01 1.78 6.60
CA PHE A 204 14.29 2.02 7.84
C PHE A 204 15.26 2.39 8.95
N TYR A 205 14.88 3.38 9.76
CA TYR A 205 15.58 3.77 10.98
C TYR A 205 14.67 3.48 12.16
N LEU A 206 14.75 2.23 12.65
CA LEU A 206 13.81 1.66 13.61
C LEU A 206 14.22 1.92 15.05
N LYS A 207 13.25 2.35 15.86
CA LYS A 207 13.35 2.53 17.32
C LYS A 207 12.21 1.76 18.00
N GLY A 208 12.34 1.54 19.31
CA GLY A 208 11.31 0.87 20.12
C GLY A 208 11.27 -0.66 20.00
N LEU A 209 12.19 -1.28 19.25
CA LEU A 209 12.27 -2.73 19.16
C LEU A 209 12.78 -3.35 20.47
N THR A 210 12.08 -4.38 20.94
CA THR A 210 12.44 -5.10 22.18
C THR A 210 13.62 -6.06 22.02
N LYS A 211 14.02 -6.36 20.79
CA LYS A 211 15.11 -7.28 20.43
C LYS A 211 15.87 -6.76 19.21
N ASP A 212 17.07 -7.29 18.99
CA ASP A 212 17.81 -7.05 17.76
C ASP A 212 17.14 -7.75 16.59
N LEU A 213 17.23 -7.15 15.40
CA LEU A 213 16.71 -7.72 14.18
C LEU A 213 17.42 -9.06 13.86
N PRO A 214 16.69 -10.07 13.35
CA PRO A 214 17.29 -11.33 12.91
C PRO A 214 18.38 -11.11 11.87
N ALA A 215 19.49 -11.82 12.01
CA ALA A 215 20.66 -11.67 11.14
C ALA A 215 20.34 -11.89 9.64
N GLU A 216 19.36 -12.73 9.31
CA GLU A 216 18.95 -12.95 7.92
C GLU A 216 18.28 -11.75 7.25
N LEU A 217 17.81 -10.76 8.02
CA LEU A 217 17.28 -9.49 7.50
C LEU A 217 18.38 -8.41 7.38
N LEU A 218 19.57 -8.67 7.92
CA LEU A 218 20.66 -7.70 8.09
C LEU A 218 21.84 -7.96 7.13
N GLY A 219 21.61 -8.66 6.02
CA GLY A 219 22.61 -8.82 4.97
C GLY A 219 23.12 -7.46 4.47
N LYS A 220 24.40 -7.41 4.08
CA LYS A 220 25.01 -6.17 3.56
C LYS A 220 24.24 -5.71 2.32
N ALA A 221 23.61 -4.54 2.42
CA ALA A 221 22.77 -4.04 1.34
C ALA A 221 23.56 -3.87 0.03
N VAL A 222 22.95 -4.35 -1.07
CA VAL A 222 23.42 -4.04 -2.43
C VAL A 222 23.16 -2.56 -2.69
N GLU A 223 24.11 -1.88 -3.32
CA GLU A 223 24.01 -0.46 -3.62
C GLU A 223 22.78 -0.16 -4.49
N PRO A 224 21.91 0.79 -4.08
CA PRO A 224 20.69 1.11 -4.82
C PRO A 224 21.01 1.68 -6.20
N SER A 225 20.65 0.93 -7.23
CA SER A 225 20.84 1.31 -8.62
C SER A 225 19.76 0.69 -9.53
N PRO A 226 19.54 1.23 -10.75
CA PRO A 226 18.61 0.63 -11.70
C PRO A 226 18.92 -0.83 -12.07
N ALA A 227 20.21 -1.21 -11.98
CA ALA A 227 20.72 -2.54 -12.31
C ALA A 227 20.59 -3.56 -11.16
N ALA A 228 20.22 -3.12 -9.95
CA ALA A 228 20.01 -4.02 -8.83
C ALA A 228 18.84 -4.97 -9.12
N GLU A 229 19.07 -6.27 -8.94
CA GLU A 229 18.12 -7.35 -9.21
C GLU A 229 18.19 -8.41 -8.10
N PRO A 230 17.05 -9.03 -7.72
CA PRO A 230 17.05 -10.14 -6.79
C PRO A 230 17.86 -11.32 -7.35
N SER A 231 18.44 -12.12 -6.46
CA SER A 231 19.10 -13.35 -6.86
C SER A 231 18.13 -14.26 -7.62
N PRO A 232 18.59 -15.07 -8.60
CA PRO A 232 17.71 -16.00 -9.30
C PRO A 232 16.95 -16.94 -8.35
N ALA A 233 17.60 -17.38 -7.26
CA ALA A 233 16.99 -18.23 -6.26
C ALA A 233 15.87 -17.50 -5.48
N ALA A 234 16.08 -16.23 -5.09
CA ALA A 234 15.06 -15.45 -4.41
C ALA A 234 13.85 -15.18 -5.31
N LYS A 235 14.11 -14.88 -6.58
CA LYS A 235 13.06 -14.65 -7.58
C LYS A 235 12.25 -15.92 -7.87
N ALA A 236 12.92 -17.08 -7.92
CA ALA A 236 12.29 -18.39 -8.06
C ALA A 236 11.63 -18.90 -6.76
N CYS A 237 11.75 -18.17 -5.65
CA CYS A 237 11.25 -18.55 -4.33
C CYS A 237 11.79 -19.92 -3.86
N GLU A 238 13.07 -20.19 -4.15
CA GLU A 238 13.75 -21.40 -3.69
C GLU A 238 13.78 -21.47 -2.16
N PRO A 239 13.67 -22.66 -1.53
CA PRO A 239 13.52 -22.78 -0.08
C PRO A 239 14.61 -22.10 0.77
N ASN A 240 15.85 -22.01 0.26
CA ASN A 240 16.96 -21.34 0.95
C ASN A 240 16.98 -19.81 0.73
N ALA A 241 16.28 -19.32 -0.28
CA ALA A 241 16.23 -17.92 -0.71
C ALA A 241 14.88 -17.25 -0.41
N VAL A 242 14.14 -17.81 0.54
CA VAL A 242 12.96 -17.19 1.16
C VAL A 242 13.13 -17.19 2.67
N ILE A 243 12.32 -16.40 3.36
CA ILE A 243 12.13 -16.53 4.81
C ILE A 243 10.99 -17.52 5.10
N ALA A 244 10.87 -17.93 6.37
CA ALA A 244 9.75 -18.74 6.82
C ALA A 244 8.40 -18.04 6.53
N ASN A 245 7.52 -18.76 5.82
CA ASN A 245 6.17 -18.31 5.46
C ASN A 245 6.15 -16.89 4.88
N TYR A 246 7.08 -16.59 3.96
CA TYR A 246 7.11 -15.28 3.28
C TYR A 246 5.72 -14.91 2.74
N THR A 247 5.35 -13.64 2.87
CA THR A 247 4.03 -13.19 2.43
C THR A 247 3.97 -13.10 0.91
N ASP A 248 2.91 -13.62 0.29
CA ASP A 248 2.68 -13.55 -1.16
C ASP A 248 1.26 -13.12 -1.49
#